data_AF-A0A132A8C3-F1
#
_entry.id   AF-A0A132A8C3-F1
#
_cell.length_a   1.000
_cell.length_b   1.000
_cell.length_c   1.000
_cell.angle_alpha   90.00
_cell.angle_beta   90.00
_cell.angle_gamma   90.00
#
_symmetry.space_group_name_H-M   'P 1'
#
loop_
_entity.id
_entity.type
_entity.pdbx_description
1 polymer ?
#
loop_
_entity_poly.entity_id
_entity_poly.type
_entity_poly.pdbx_seq_one_letter_code
_entity_poly.pdbx_strand_id
1 'polypeptide(L)'
;MSQWYHRNPLKSTAPVKFSLPMKSAQSAAIQICQMMKKSRESFLELIADPSSDATAIHNEIIVYLSLLQGFIMCHHLDNARSPTQTSRLRNLILFKWTNSVIGTTEKHHDSVFELISILYEYGLWLMKHSAWIASQDNVSMDKAKTVHSSLKRAAGIFQFIQIHW
;
A
#
# COMPACT_ATOMS: atom_id res chain seq x y z
N MET A 1 24.71 20.10 7.14
CA MET A 1 25.08 18.67 7.31
C MET A 1 24.11 17.84 6.52
N SER A 2 24.51 17.33 5.35
CA SER A 2 23.72 16.38 4.57
C SER A 2 23.77 15.01 5.25
N GLN A 3 22.61 14.40 5.49
CA GLN A 3 22.53 13.04 6.05
C GLN A 3 22.42 12.04 4.90
N TRP A 4 23.32 11.05 4.85
CA TRP A 4 23.26 9.99 3.86
C TRP A 4 22.53 8.77 4.43
N TYR A 5 21.59 8.23 3.66
CA TYR A 5 20.87 7.04 4.07
C TYR A 5 20.81 6.00 2.95
N HIS A 6 21.24 4.77 3.24
CA HIS A 6 21.05 3.63 2.34
C HIS A 6 19.57 3.32 2.12
N ARG A 7 19.20 2.91 0.90
CA ARG A 7 17.81 2.59 0.53
C ARG A 7 17.78 1.32 -0.30
N ASN A 8 17.01 0.35 0.16
CA ASN A 8 16.66 -0.81 -0.67
C ASN A 8 15.79 -0.36 -1.86
N PRO A 9 15.80 -1.10 -2.98
CA PRO A 9 14.88 -0.86 -4.08
C PRO A 9 13.42 -0.94 -3.63
N LEU A 10 12.56 -0.18 -4.31
CA LEU A 10 11.12 -0.33 -4.22
C LEU A 10 10.70 -1.72 -4.75
N LYS A 11 9.67 -2.32 -4.16
CA LYS A 11 9.11 -3.57 -4.65
C LYS A 11 8.36 -3.31 -5.95
N SER A 12 8.34 -4.29 -6.84
CA SER A 12 7.58 -4.25 -8.09
C SER A 12 6.42 -5.22 -8.00
N THR A 13 5.31 -4.87 -8.65
CA THR A 13 4.10 -5.69 -8.65
C THR A 13 3.53 -5.84 -10.06
N ALA A 14 2.81 -6.94 -10.30
CA ALA A 14 2.10 -7.13 -11.55
C ALA A 14 0.83 -6.24 -11.60
N PRO A 15 0.38 -5.84 -12.80
CA PRO A 15 -0.94 -5.23 -12.98
C PRO A 15 -2.05 -6.18 -12.52
N VAL A 16 -3.04 -5.64 -11.81
CA VAL A 16 -4.18 -6.42 -11.26
C VAL A 16 -5.48 -5.91 -11.87
N LYS A 17 -6.27 -6.81 -12.45
CA LYS A 17 -7.53 -6.45 -13.14
C LYS A 17 -8.73 -6.25 -12.22
N PHE A 18 -8.70 -6.84 -11.02
CA PHE A 18 -9.83 -6.86 -10.08
C PHE A 18 -11.13 -7.39 -10.70
N SER A 19 -11.05 -8.36 -11.61
CA SER A 19 -12.22 -8.95 -12.27
C SER A 19 -12.90 -9.97 -11.36
N LEU A 20 -14.18 -9.75 -11.04
CA LEU A 20 -15.00 -10.74 -10.35
C LEU A 20 -15.46 -11.82 -11.35
N PRO A 21 -15.35 -13.12 -11.03
CA PRO A 21 -15.74 -14.21 -11.94
C PRO A 21 -17.27 -14.38 -12.07
N MET A 22 -18.08 -13.49 -11.51
CA MET A 22 -19.54 -13.64 -11.47
C MET A 22 -20.20 -13.22 -12.78
N LYS A 23 -20.94 -14.14 -13.40
CA LYS A 23 -21.79 -13.90 -14.58
C LYS A 23 -22.93 -12.89 -14.32
N SER A 24 -23.13 -12.44 -13.08
CA SER A 24 -24.18 -11.50 -12.66
C SER A 24 -23.65 -10.42 -11.70
N ALA A 25 -22.38 -10.01 -11.82
CA ALA A 25 -21.85 -8.94 -10.98
C ALA A 25 -22.69 -7.67 -11.16
N GLN A 26 -23.30 -7.20 -10.07
CA GLN A 26 -24.08 -5.96 -10.07
C GLN A 26 -23.18 -4.80 -10.53
N SER A 27 -23.77 -3.82 -11.22
CA SER A 27 -23.05 -2.64 -11.72
C SER A 27 -22.24 -1.95 -10.62
N ALA A 28 -22.76 -1.86 -9.41
CA ALA A 28 -22.07 -1.32 -8.24
C ALA A 28 -20.80 -2.11 -7.87
N ALA A 29 -20.82 -3.44 -7.94
CA ALA A 29 -19.64 -4.26 -7.64
C ALA A 29 -18.54 -4.07 -8.70
N ILE A 30 -18.93 -3.92 -9.97
CA ILE A 30 -18.00 -3.62 -11.06
C ILE A 30 -17.37 -2.23 -10.85
N GLN A 31 -18.18 -1.23 -10.49
CA GLN A 31 -17.69 0.13 -10.21
C GLN A 31 -16.68 0.15 -9.06
N ILE A 32 -16.96 -0.56 -7.95
CA ILE A 32 -16.01 -0.66 -6.82
C ILE A 32 -14.69 -1.29 -7.26
N CYS A 33 -14.73 -2.36 -8.06
CA CYS A 33 -13.52 -2.99 -8.58
C CYS A 33 -12.73 -2.06 -9.51
N GLN A 34 -13.41 -1.27 -10.34
CA GLN A 34 -12.78 -0.26 -11.19
C GLN A 34 -12.16 0.87 -10.37
N MET A 35 -12.84 1.34 -9.32
CA MET A 35 -12.30 2.35 -8.40
C MET A 35 -11.05 1.83 -7.70
N MET A 36 -11.08 0.60 -7.19
CA MET A 36 -9.94 -0.04 -6.54
C MET A 36 -8.77 -0.25 -7.49
N LYS A 37 -9.04 -0.64 -8.75
CA LYS A 37 -8.01 -0.72 -9.79
C LYS A 37 -7.36 0.64 -10.01
N LYS A 38 -8.17 1.67 -10.23
CA LYS A 38 -7.70 3.03 -10.52
C LYS A 38 -6.88 3.60 -9.37
N SER A 39 -7.35 3.45 -8.12
CA SER A 39 -6.62 3.97 -6.97
C SER A 39 -5.30 3.24 -6.73
N ARG A 40 -5.26 1.93 -6.99
CA ARG A 40 -3.99 1.17 -6.98
C ARG A 40 -3.00 1.69 -8.03
N GLU A 41 -3.46 1.88 -9.26
CA GLU A 41 -2.60 2.37 -10.35
C GLU A 41 -2.08 3.78 -10.03
N SER A 42 -2.97 4.69 -9.60
CA SER A 42 -2.62 6.04 -9.14
C SER A 42 -1.57 6.02 -8.03
N PHE A 43 -1.77 5.19 -7.00
CA PHE A 43 -0.81 5.04 -5.91
C PHE A 43 0.57 4.56 -6.41
N LEU A 44 0.61 3.51 -7.24
CA LEU A 44 1.84 2.93 -7.76
C LEU A 44 2.61 3.90 -8.67
N GLU A 45 1.90 4.74 -9.42
CA GLU A 45 2.50 5.81 -10.23
C GLU A 45 3.14 6.88 -9.35
N LEU A 46 2.44 7.34 -8.30
CA LEU A 46 2.95 8.39 -7.42
C LEU A 46 4.19 7.96 -6.64
N ILE A 47 4.23 6.71 -6.14
CA ILE A 47 5.38 6.22 -5.36
C ILE A 47 6.63 5.96 -6.20
N ALA A 48 6.52 5.89 -7.53
CA ALA A 48 7.68 5.69 -8.38
C ALA A 48 8.67 6.88 -8.29
N ASP A 49 8.15 8.08 -8.01
CA ASP A 49 8.94 9.30 -7.83
C ASP A 49 9.08 9.64 -6.32
N PRO A 50 10.30 9.70 -5.77
CA PRO A 50 10.54 10.09 -4.39
C PRO A 50 10.30 11.59 -4.13
N SER A 51 10.15 12.43 -5.17
CA SER A 51 9.86 13.86 -5.04
C SER A 51 8.36 14.18 -4.99
N SER A 52 7.51 13.18 -5.25
CA SER A 52 6.04 13.28 -5.18
C SER A 52 5.53 13.84 -3.85
N ASP A 53 4.38 14.50 -3.89
CA ASP A 53 3.73 15.04 -2.70
C ASP A 53 3.28 13.93 -1.75
N ALA A 54 3.80 13.97 -0.52
CA ALA A 54 3.47 13.01 0.53
C ALA A 54 1.99 13.04 0.92
N THR A 55 1.33 14.20 0.79
CA THR A 55 -0.10 14.34 1.08
C THR A 55 -0.95 13.63 0.03
N ALA A 56 -0.66 13.86 -1.25
CA ALA A 56 -1.32 13.18 -2.37
C ALA A 56 -1.20 11.66 -2.25
N ILE A 57 0.00 11.13 -2.01
CA ILE A 57 0.21 9.67 -1.82
C ILE A 57 -0.57 9.17 -0.62
N HIS A 58 -0.57 9.92 0.49
CA HIS A 58 -1.32 9.53 1.68
C HIS A 58 -2.83 9.41 1.42
N ASN A 59 -3.39 10.36 0.67
CA ASN A 59 -4.81 10.34 0.35
C ASN A 59 -5.14 9.16 -0.57
N GLU A 60 -4.31 8.91 -1.58
CA GLU A 60 -4.54 7.80 -2.52
C GLU A 60 -4.43 6.43 -1.84
N ILE A 61 -3.43 6.24 -0.97
CA ILE A 61 -3.31 4.98 -0.22
C ILE A 61 -4.49 4.77 0.73
N ILE A 62 -5.03 5.82 1.38
CA ILE A 62 -6.25 5.68 2.20
C ILE A 62 -7.40 5.17 1.33
N VAL A 63 -7.62 5.78 0.17
CA VAL A 63 -8.70 5.37 -0.75
C VAL A 63 -8.52 3.91 -1.15
N TYR A 64 -7.33 3.52 -1.62
CA TYR A 64 -7.07 2.15 -2.02
C TYR A 64 -7.27 1.15 -0.87
N LEU A 65 -6.68 1.42 0.31
CA LEU A 65 -6.80 0.54 1.46
C LEU A 65 -8.24 0.42 1.95
N SER A 66 -9.02 1.51 1.95
CA SER A 66 -10.43 1.48 2.33
C SER A 66 -11.26 0.52 1.46
N LEU A 67 -10.96 0.45 0.16
CA LEU A 67 -11.62 -0.47 -0.78
C LEU A 67 -11.12 -1.91 -0.58
N LEU A 68 -9.81 -2.09 -0.39
CA LEU A 68 -9.20 -3.40 -0.16
C LEU A 68 -9.69 -4.05 1.15
N GLN A 69 -10.04 -3.26 2.18
CA GLN A 69 -10.60 -3.80 3.42
C GLN A 69 -11.87 -4.63 3.19
N GLY A 70 -12.69 -4.33 2.17
CA GLY A 70 -13.85 -5.16 1.82
C GLY A 70 -13.49 -6.59 1.36
N PHE A 71 -12.25 -6.78 0.89
CA PHE A 71 -11.69 -8.09 0.57
C PHE A 71 -11.10 -8.80 1.78
N ILE A 72 -10.92 -8.13 2.91
CA ILE A 72 -10.25 -8.67 4.09
C ILE A 72 -11.26 -8.90 5.22
N MET A 73 -12.03 -7.87 5.55
CA MET A 73 -12.99 -7.87 6.66
C MET A 73 -14.36 -8.36 6.23
N CYS A 74 -14.99 -9.21 7.05
CA CYS A 74 -16.41 -9.49 6.91
C CYS A 74 -17.20 -8.37 7.60
N HIS A 75 -17.64 -7.37 6.84
CA HIS A 75 -18.66 -6.45 7.34
C HIS A 75 -19.97 -7.23 7.50
N HIS A 76 -20.52 -7.28 8.71
CA HIS A 76 -21.74 -8.02 9.02
C HIS A 76 -22.91 -7.54 8.15
N LEU A 77 -23.17 -8.27 7.06
CA LEU A 77 -24.43 -8.21 6.32
C LEU A 77 -25.29 -9.45 6.60
N ASP A 78 -24.71 -10.49 7.22
CA ASP A 78 -25.42 -11.68 7.69
C ASP A 78 -25.38 -11.70 9.22
N ASN A 79 -26.54 -11.68 9.88
CA ASN A 79 -26.70 -11.86 11.34
C ASN A 79 -26.13 -13.20 11.87
N ALA A 80 -25.67 -14.08 10.99
CA ALA A 80 -25.21 -15.44 11.28
C ALA A 80 -23.68 -15.59 11.38
N ARG A 81 -22.88 -14.54 11.14
CA ARG A 81 -21.42 -14.64 11.13
C ARG A 81 -20.79 -13.89 12.28
N SER A 82 -19.74 -14.45 12.86
CA SER A 82 -18.91 -13.81 13.89
C SER A 82 -18.07 -12.67 13.28
N PRO A 83 -17.82 -11.55 14.00
CA PRO A 83 -16.96 -10.44 13.56
C PRO A 83 -15.52 -10.86 13.21
N THR A 84 -15.13 -12.06 13.63
CA THR A 84 -13.80 -12.64 13.42
C THR A 84 -13.66 -13.36 12.07
N GLN A 85 -14.72 -13.48 11.26
CA GLN A 85 -14.63 -14.12 9.95
C GLN A 85 -14.00 -13.20 8.91
N THR A 86 -13.13 -13.77 8.08
CA THR A 86 -12.52 -13.09 6.94
C THR A 86 -13.50 -13.01 5.77
N SER A 87 -13.37 -11.99 4.91
CA SER A 87 -14.21 -11.84 3.73
C SER A 87 -14.05 -13.04 2.78
N ARG A 88 -15.15 -13.48 2.16
CA ARG A 88 -15.12 -14.52 1.11
C ARG A 88 -14.30 -14.11 -0.11
N LEU A 89 -14.01 -12.82 -0.25
CA LEU A 89 -13.23 -12.26 -1.35
C LEU A 89 -11.71 -12.30 -1.10
N ARG A 90 -11.25 -12.64 0.12
CA ARG A 90 -9.84 -12.57 0.52
C ARG A 90 -8.91 -13.26 -0.45
N ASN A 91 -9.26 -14.46 -0.88
CA ASN A 91 -8.41 -15.31 -1.72
C ASN A 91 -8.77 -15.25 -3.21
N LEU A 92 -9.60 -14.28 -3.62
CA LEU A 92 -10.11 -14.23 -4.99
C LEU A 92 -9.05 -13.84 -6.01
N ILE A 93 -8.13 -12.96 -5.63
CA ILE A 93 -7.19 -12.32 -6.54
C ILE A 93 -5.78 -12.82 -6.26
N LEU A 94 -5.06 -13.17 -7.33
CA LEU A 94 -3.62 -13.45 -7.26
C LEU A 94 -2.83 -12.14 -7.29
N PHE A 95 -2.13 -11.85 -6.21
CA PHE A 95 -1.19 -10.75 -6.13
C PHE A 95 0.23 -11.26 -6.31
N LYS A 96 1.08 -10.44 -6.94
CA LYS A 96 2.50 -10.76 -7.20
C LYS A 96 3.36 -9.58 -6.80
N TRP A 97 4.37 -9.80 -5.98
CA TRP A 97 5.28 -8.76 -5.52
C TRP A 97 6.72 -9.25 -5.50
N THR A 98 7.67 -8.38 -5.85
CA THR A 98 9.09 -8.64 -5.62
C THR A 98 9.47 -8.36 -4.16
N ASN A 99 10.57 -8.95 -3.70
CA ASN A 99 11.17 -8.67 -2.40
C ASN A 99 12.27 -7.61 -2.54
N SER A 100 12.27 -6.58 -1.68
CA SER A 100 13.21 -5.46 -1.76
C SER A 100 14.64 -5.81 -1.33
N VAL A 101 14.86 -6.95 -0.67
CA VAL A 101 16.18 -7.41 -0.20
C VAL A 101 16.76 -8.46 -1.13
N ILE A 102 16.00 -9.52 -1.44
CA ILE A 102 16.50 -10.66 -2.22
C ILE A 102 16.09 -10.64 -3.70
N GLY A 103 15.19 -9.72 -4.11
CA GLY A 103 14.76 -9.57 -5.50
C GLY A 103 13.86 -10.70 -6.04
N THR A 104 13.55 -11.72 -5.23
CA THR A 104 12.65 -12.82 -5.62
C THR A 104 11.21 -12.31 -5.79
N THR A 105 10.39 -13.05 -6.56
CA THR A 105 8.97 -12.74 -6.75
C THR A 105 8.09 -13.75 -6.03
N GLU A 106 7.23 -13.26 -5.14
CA GLU A 106 6.24 -14.04 -4.40
C GLU A 106 4.85 -13.84 -5.01
N LYS A 107 3.99 -14.86 -4.89
CA LYS A 107 2.67 -14.89 -5.50
C LYS A 107 1.66 -15.51 -4.54
N HIS A 108 0.63 -14.77 -4.14
CA HIS A 108 -0.36 -15.23 -3.16
C HIS A 108 -1.78 -14.89 -3.61
N HIS A 109 -2.68 -15.86 -3.48
CA HIS A 109 -4.13 -15.63 -3.53
C HIS A 109 -4.59 -15.15 -2.14
N ASP A 110 -4.12 -13.97 -1.71
CA ASP A 110 -4.46 -13.41 -0.39
C ASP A 110 -4.44 -11.88 -0.43
N SER A 111 -5.55 -11.25 -0.12
CA SER A 111 -5.69 -9.79 -0.04
C SER A 111 -4.96 -9.18 1.16
N VAL A 112 -4.68 -9.95 2.21
CA VAL A 112 -3.81 -9.52 3.32
C VAL A 112 -2.36 -9.40 2.84
N PHE A 113 -1.90 -10.29 1.95
CA PHE A 113 -0.58 -10.18 1.33
C PHE A 113 -0.45 -8.90 0.49
N GLU A 114 -1.50 -8.50 -0.23
CA GLU A 114 -1.54 -7.21 -0.94
C GLU A 114 -1.48 -6.03 0.04
N LEU A 115 -2.29 -6.07 1.10
CA LEU A 115 -2.31 -5.03 2.15
C LEU A 115 -0.91 -4.82 2.75
N ILE A 116 -0.27 -5.90 3.17
CA ILE A 116 1.08 -5.85 3.75
C ILE A 116 2.07 -5.33 2.72
N SER A 117 2.01 -5.81 1.48
CA SER A 117 2.94 -5.39 0.43
C SER A 117 2.82 -3.90 0.11
N ILE A 118 1.60 -3.36 0.03
CA ILE A 118 1.33 -1.94 -0.24
C ILE A 118 1.75 -1.06 0.95
N LEU A 119 1.45 -1.48 2.18
CA LEU A 119 1.89 -0.76 3.38
C LEU A 119 3.42 -0.73 3.48
N TYR A 120 4.06 -1.89 3.24
CA TYR A 120 5.51 -2.01 3.24
C TYR A 120 6.13 -1.09 2.19
N GLU A 121 5.55 -1.07 0.99
CA GLU A 121 6.00 -0.22 -0.11
C GLU A 121 5.86 1.27 0.21
N TYR A 122 4.75 1.68 0.82
CA TYR A 122 4.58 3.04 1.30
C TYR A 122 5.60 3.42 2.39
N GLY A 123 5.90 2.49 3.31
CA GLY A 123 6.98 2.66 4.28
C GLY A 123 8.35 2.86 3.63
N LEU A 124 8.68 2.06 2.60
CA LEU A 124 9.91 2.23 1.81
C LEU A 124 9.93 3.58 1.10
N TRP A 125 8.81 4.00 0.51
CA TRP A 125 8.69 5.29 -0.14
C TRP A 125 8.93 6.45 0.83
N LEU A 126 8.31 6.44 2.01
CA LEU A 126 8.53 7.46 3.05
C LEU A 126 10.01 7.59 3.42
N MET A 127 10.73 6.46 3.54
CA MET A 127 12.17 6.49 3.78
C MET A 127 12.94 7.11 2.59
N LYS A 128 12.59 6.75 1.34
CA LYS A 128 13.22 7.31 0.14
C LYS A 128 12.94 8.81 0.00
N HIS A 129 11.71 9.25 0.21
CA HIS A 129 11.31 10.66 0.23
C HIS A 129 12.13 11.44 1.26
N SER A 130 12.27 10.91 2.47
CA SER A 130 13.14 11.49 3.51
C SER A 130 14.60 11.59 3.09
N ALA A 131 15.16 10.57 2.42
CA ALA A 131 16.53 10.65 1.91
C ALA A 131 16.68 11.71 0.82
N TRP A 132 15.72 11.78 -0.11
CA TRP A 132 15.70 12.77 -1.18
C TRP A 132 15.65 14.20 -0.64
N ILE A 133 14.82 14.48 0.38
CA ILE A 133 14.80 15.78 1.05
C ILE A 133 16.14 16.05 1.74
N ALA A 134 16.68 15.07 2.47
CA ALA A 134 17.91 15.23 3.26
C ALA A 134 19.17 15.42 2.41
N SER A 135 19.14 15.01 1.13
CA SER A 135 20.22 15.22 0.17
C SER A 135 20.22 16.60 -0.50
N GLN A 136 19.19 17.44 -0.27
CA GLN A 136 19.14 18.79 -0.84
C GLN A 136 20.15 19.71 -0.12
N ASP A 137 20.76 20.64 -0.86
CA ASP A 137 21.83 21.51 -0.34
C ASP A 137 21.37 22.39 0.83
N ASN A 138 20.11 22.86 0.79
CA ASN A 138 19.52 23.76 1.78
C ASN A 138 18.25 23.16 2.40
N VAL A 139 18.44 22.28 3.39
CA VAL A 139 17.34 21.70 4.17
C VAL A 139 16.89 22.71 5.23
N SER A 140 15.71 23.31 5.04
CA SER A 140 15.09 24.17 6.04
C SER A 140 14.60 23.36 7.25
N MET A 141 14.31 24.04 8.36
CA MET A 141 13.74 23.39 9.55
C MET A 141 12.44 22.63 9.23
N ASP A 142 11.57 23.17 8.37
CA ASP A 142 10.32 22.50 8.02
C ASP A 142 10.55 21.25 7.16
N LYS A 143 11.52 21.29 6.23
CA LYS A 143 11.96 20.09 5.51
C LYS A 143 12.53 19.04 6.46
N ALA A 144 13.31 19.45 7.47
CA ALA A 144 13.82 18.55 8.50
C ALA A 144 12.71 17.92 9.36
N LYS A 145 11.66 18.69 9.71
CA LYS A 145 10.45 18.15 10.36
C LYS A 145 9.75 17.12 9.48
N THR A 146 9.62 17.37 8.18
CA THR A 146 9.05 16.42 7.22
C THR A 146 9.85 15.13 7.15
N VAL A 147 11.19 15.22 7.10
CA VAL A 147 12.09 14.05 7.16
C VAL A 147 11.84 13.23 8.42
N HIS A 148 11.84 13.89 9.59
CA HIS A 148 11.62 13.24 10.88
C HIS A 148 10.25 12.56 10.97
N SER A 149 9.19 13.28 10.61
CA SER A 149 7.81 12.77 10.65
C SER A 149 7.60 11.61 9.70
N SER A 150 8.16 11.68 8.48
CA SER A 150 8.06 10.60 7.48
C SER A 150 8.78 9.33 7.93
N LEU A 151 9.96 9.47 8.54
CA LEU A 151 10.70 8.33 9.10
C LEU A 151 9.96 7.69 10.30
N LYS A 152 9.41 8.50 11.21
CA LYS A 152 8.58 7.99 12.31
C LYS A 152 7.35 7.26 11.81
N ARG A 153 6.70 7.79 10.76
CA ARG A 153 5.55 7.16 10.13
C ARG A 153 5.92 5.83 9.48
N ALA A 154 7.02 5.78 8.74
CA ALA A 154 7.53 4.53 8.16
C ALA A 154 7.79 3.47 9.25
N ALA A 155 8.46 3.86 10.34
CA ALA A 155 8.69 2.97 11.47
C ALA A 155 7.39 2.44 12.08
N GLY A 156 6.38 3.31 12.27
CA GLY A 156 5.07 2.90 12.76
C GLY A 156 4.34 1.93 11.82
N ILE A 157 4.46 2.11 10.50
CA ILE A 157 3.90 1.18 9.52
C ILE A 157 4.57 -0.20 9.61
N PHE A 158 5.91 -0.25 9.64
CA PHE A 158 6.62 -1.53 9.77
C PHE A 158 6.33 -2.23 11.09
N GLN A 159 6.27 -1.47 12.19
CA GLN A 159 5.89 -2.00 13.50
C GLN A 159 4.46 -2.53 13.50
N PHE A 160 3.52 -1.82 12.87
CA PHE A 160 2.14 -2.27 12.74
C PHE A 160 2.05 -3.59 11.97
N ILE A 161 2.76 -3.71 10.85
CA ILE A 161 2.82 -4.96 10.08
C ILE A 161 3.33 -6.10 10.98
N GLN A 162 4.47 -5.90 11.65
CA GLN A 162 5.10 -6.92 12.50
C GLN A 162 4.24 -7.39 13.69
N ILE A 163 3.44 -6.49 14.28
CA ILE A 163 2.61 -6.81 15.44
C ILE A 163 1.31 -7.51 15.04
N HIS A 164 0.73 -7.13 13.91
CA HIS A 164 -0.61 -7.55 13.53
C HIS A 164 -0.66 -8.66 12.47
N TRP A 165 0.47 -8.98 11.82
CA TRP A 165 0.57 -9.97 10.75
C TRP A 165 1.87 -10.76 10.80
#